data_AF-A0A8H3F851-F1
#
_entry.id   AF-A0A8H3F851-F1
#
_cell.length_a   1.000
_cell.length_b   1.000
_cell.length_c   1.000
_cell.angle_alpha   90.00
_cell.angle_beta   90.00
_cell.angle_gamma   90.00
#
_symmetry.space_group_name_H-M   'P 1'
#
loop_
_entity.id
_entity.type
_entity.pdbx_description
1 polymer ?
#
loop_
_entity_poly.entity_id
_entity_poly.type
_entity_poly.pdbx_seq_one_letter_code
_entity_poly.pdbx_strand_id
1 'polypeptide(L)'
;MSSEYQTALLRGSFQPSVSLQFGNSETTGGSQSFTGYAAGPIQFLSGQDRLDALPRAEGASFNSGELEHERRCLRGTRTKILEFIDQWTADPQGKRIFWLRGMAEKKHLGASFFFFRGRGDGGNASKFFTSIAHQLALRDIENGTLARAIREALQQHPDITTRAKRDQWKYLIKKPLAQIKSLSTQEITLVFVIDALDECGDDRDVQLILKILSDAEDLDHVQLRVFLTSRPSISVRDGFLDTAHETFVLHEIEKNIVQQDLRTFFKHELEVSALKNLDQLYIQILQEAAPKTDSTNTKEDKRVYCLHFGLIVGLIVSLFSSLSVSSLAALLIVSQEDINFTVDSLWSILNIPPKSNSTISLLHPSFRDFLLDRTRCTDLDFWIDSAKTHSALTETCLRLMAAGLKRDICDLKLPGTLIAEIDSERVREHISAELEYACTYWVRHLESSLQARSNVLEHRILDRIQEFLEQNVLYWFEALSLLGKMHESVLILSSLLTLAQFCDYSSLVKLVYDAYRFSLDNRFIIEQAPLQTYHSALIFSPSKSILRKLFESQAPQWVDCISEIPR
;
A
#
# COMPACT_ATOMS: atom_id res chain seq x y z
N MET A 1 -76.38 -18.06 37.26
CA MET A 1 -76.03 -16.72 37.78
C MET A 1 -74.96 -16.16 36.85
N SER A 2 -75.34 -15.49 35.76
CA SER A 2 -75.92 -14.14 35.63
C SER A 2 -74.84 -13.08 35.40
N SER A 3 -75.19 -12.14 34.52
CA SER A 3 -74.35 -11.25 33.73
C SER A 3 -73.70 -10.08 34.48
N GLU A 4 -72.91 -10.30 35.53
CA GLU A 4 -72.27 -9.19 36.26
C GLU A 4 -70.75 -9.31 36.50
N TYR A 5 -70.07 -10.31 35.91
CA TYR A 5 -68.61 -10.43 36.05
C TYR A 5 -67.77 -9.73 34.95
N GLN A 6 -68.41 -9.02 34.01
CA GLN A 6 -67.70 -8.30 32.95
C GLN A 6 -67.45 -6.81 33.23
N THR A 7 -67.79 -6.28 34.42
CA THR A 7 -67.67 -4.84 34.67
C THR A 7 -67.12 -4.51 36.07
N ALA A 8 -65.92 -5.02 36.41
CA ALA A 8 -65.17 -4.54 37.57
C ALA A 8 -63.66 -4.52 37.35
N LEU A 9 -63.23 -4.21 36.12
CA LEU A 9 -61.83 -3.94 35.75
C LEU A 9 -61.46 -2.45 35.86
N LEU A 10 -62.22 -1.64 36.62
CA LEU A 10 -62.01 -0.19 36.73
C LEU A 10 -62.31 0.33 38.13
N ARG A 11 -61.40 0.09 39.08
CA ARG A 11 -60.93 1.01 40.14
C ARG A 11 -60.15 0.22 41.18
N GLY A 12 -58.91 0.64 41.39
CA GLY A 12 -57.90 -0.10 42.13
C GLY A 12 -58.07 -0.14 43.66
N SER A 13 -57.08 -0.82 44.24
CA SER A 13 -56.68 -0.88 45.65
C SER A 13 -57.47 -1.80 46.58
N PHE A 14 -57.01 -3.06 46.67
CA PHE A 14 -57.00 -3.82 47.92
C PHE A 14 -55.69 -4.63 47.98
N GLN A 15 -54.85 -4.37 48.99
CA GLN A 15 -53.66 -5.18 49.31
C GLN A 15 -53.76 -5.61 50.78
N PRO A 16 -53.76 -6.91 51.10
CA PRO A 16 -53.61 -7.38 52.47
C PRO A 16 -52.12 -7.32 52.88
N SER A 17 -51.83 -6.92 54.11
CA SER A 17 -50.49 -6.97 54.73
C SER A 17 -50.49 -7.90 55.94
N VAL A 18 -49.39 -8.63 56.16
CA VAL A 18 -49.14 -9.46 57.35
C VAL A 18 -47.93 -8.88 58.08
N SER A 19 -48.03 -8.75 59.41
CA SER A 19 -46.93 -8.35 60.29
C SER A 19 -46.29 -9.59 60.93
N LEU A 20 -44.96 -9.70 60.83
CA LEU A 20 -44.18 -10.70 61.58
C LEU A 20 -43.16 -9.98 62.46
N GLN A 21 -43.15 -10.32 63.74
CA GLN A 21 -42.26 -9.78 64.76
C GLN A 21 -41.23 -10.87 65.10
N PHE A 22 -39.93 -10.56 65.03
CA PHE A 22 -38.87 -11.47 65.46
C PHE A 22 -38.12 -10.92 66.67
N GLY A 23 -37.97 -11.74 67.71
CA GLY A 23 -37.04 -11.51 68.80
C GLY A 23 -37.26 -12.47 69.97
N ASN A 24 -36.25 -13.27 70.30
CA ASN A 24 -35.76 -13.50 71.68
C ASN A 24 -34.54 -14.43 71.66
N SER A 25 -33.35 -13.87 71.94
CA SER A 25 -32.33 -14.51 72.80
C SER A 25 -31.12 -13.58 73.00
N GLU A 26 -30.77 -13.33 74.26
CA GLU A 26 -29.55 -12.63 74.71
C GLU A 26 -28.29 -13.42 74.34
N THR A 27 -27.21 -12.74 73.96
CA THR A 27 -25.84 -13.21 74.23
C THR A 27 -24.84 -12.05 74.25
N THR A 28 -23.84 -12.25 75.11
CA THR A 28 -22.80 -11.36 75.63
C THR A 28 -21.77 -10.90 74.61
N GLY A 29 -21.44 -9.60 74.60
CA GLY A 29 -20.18 -9.07 74.08
C GLY A 29 -20.29 -8.16 72.85
N GLY A 30 -20.64 -6.89 73.07
CA GLY A 30 -20.13 -5.76 72.28
C GLY A 30 -20.74 -5.44 70.91
N SER A 31 -21.83 -6.07 70.46
CA SER A 31 -22.50 -5.73 69.18
C SER A 31 -23.85 -5.05 69.37
N GLN A 32 -24.11 -3.95 68.63
CA GLN A 32 -25.39 -3.24 68.61
C GLN A 32 -26.49 -4.09 67.95
N SER A 33 -27.66 -4.18 68.60
CA SER A 33 -28.87 -4.80 68.04
C SER A 33 -29.70 -3.78 67.25
N PHE A 34 -30.26 -4.19 66.11
CA PHE A 34 -31.24 -3.43 65.35
C PHE A 34 -32.58 -4.15 65.42
N THR A 35 -33.63 -3.46 65.87
CA THR A 35 -35.04 -3.88 65.72
C THR A 35 -35.62 -3.14 64.53
N GLY A 36 -36.25 -3.87 63.60
CA GLY A 36 -36.84 -3.29 62.40
C GLY A 36 -38.22 -3.88 62.11
N TYR A 37 -39.18 -3.02 61.78
CA TYR A 37 -40.48 -3.40 61.24
C TYR A 37 -40.39 -3.42 59.71
N ALA A 38 -40.64 -4.56 59.08
CA ALA A 38 -40.83 -4.65 57.64
C ALA A 38 -42.34 -4.69 57.35
N ALA A 39 -42.88 -3.58 56.84
CA ALA A 39 -44.22 -3.52 56.28
C ALA A 39 -44.09 -3.08 54.82
N GLY A 40 -44.42 -3.98 53.90
CA GLY A 40 -44.39 -3.72 52.46
C GLY A 40 -45.33 -4.69 51.75
N PRO A 41 -45.86 -4.30 50.58
CA PRO A 41 -46.79 -5.14 49.83
C PRO A 41 -46.12 -6.40 49.28
N ILE A 42 -46.80 -7.54 49.36
CA ILE A 42 -46.39 -8.76 48.66
C ILE A 42 -46.59 -8.51 47.17
N GLN A 43 -45.51 -8.19 46.45
CA GLN A 43 -45.49 -8.34 45.01
C GLN A 43 -45.34 -9.83 44.70
N PHE A 44 -46.38 -10.44 44.17
CA PHE A 44 -46.21 -11.67 43.40
C PHE A 44 -45.38 -11.30 42.17
N LEU A 45 -44.07 -11.58 42.21
CA LEU A 45 -43.21 -11.53 41.04
C LEU A 45 -43.76 -12.57 40.04
N SER A 46 -44.50 -12.09 39.04
CA SER A 46 -44.72 -12.84 37.80
C SER A 46 -43.36 -13.31 37.29
N GLY A 47 -43.21 -14.61 37.06
CA GLY A 47 -41.93 -15.31 36.98
C GLY A 47 -40.86 -14.60 36.13
N GLN A 48 -39.64 -14.55 36.67
CA GLN A 48 -38.43 -14.19 35.93
C GLN A 48 -38.40 -14.97 34.60
N ASP A 49 -38.17 -14.27 33.48
CA ASP A 49 -38.03 -14.92 32.18
C ASP A 49 -36.81 -15.86 32.25
N ARG A 50 -37.04 -17.18 32.26
CA ARG A 50 -36.00 -18.19 32.48
C ARG A 50 -34.94 -18.23 31.37
N LEU A 51 -35.12 -17.48 30.28
CA LEU A 51 -34.09 -17.32 29.25
C LEU A 51 -32.87 -16.56 29.78
N ASP A 52 -33.04 -15.63 30.71
CA ASP A 52 -31.93 -14.90 31.36
C ASP A 52 -31.06 -15.82 32.23
N ALA A 53 -31.57 -17.02 32.57
CA ALA A 53 -30.86 -18.02 33.35
C ALA A 53 -29.95 -18.93 32.49
N LEU A 54 -29.95 -18.80 31.15
CA LEU A 54 -29.02 -19.53 30.28
C LEU A 54 -27.60 -18.95 30.40
N PRO A 55 -26.60 -19.71 30.86
CA PRO A 55 -25.22 -19.23 30.91
C PRO A 55 -24.72 -18.91 29.51
N ARG A 56 -24.15 -17.72 29.33
CA ARG A 56 -23.54 -17.27 28.06
C ARG A 56 -22.06 -17.01 28.25
N ALA A 57 -21.26 -17.33 27.24
CA ALA A 57 -19.87 -16.93 27.19
C ALA A 57 -19.79 -15.44 26.82
N GLU A 58 -19.40 -14.60 27.78
CA GLU A 58 -19.14 -13.19 27.49
C GLU A 58 -17.92 -13.08 26.57
N GLY A 59 -17.96 -12.15 25.61
CA GLY A 59 -16.88 -11.99 24.62
C GLY A 59 -16.97 -12.87 23.36
N ALA A 60 -17.67 -14.02 23.43
CA ALA A 60 -17.62 -15.05 22.38
C ALA A 60 -18.60 -14.85 21.20
N SER A 61 -19.41 -13.79 21.18
CA SER A 61 -20.33 -13.52 20.06
C SER A 61 -19.70 -12.56 19.04
N PHE A 62 -20.10 -12.66 17.77
CA PHE A 62 -19.59 -11.82 16.67
C PHE A 62 -19.73 -10.31 16.93
N ASN A 63 -20.74 -9.89 17.68
CA ASN A 63 -21.02 -8.49 17.99
C ASN A 63 -20.50 -8.06 19.37
N SER A 64 -19.55 -8.80 19.95
CA SER A 64 -18.93 -8.45 21.23
C SER A 64 -18.13 -7.14 21.11
N GLY A 65 -18.20 -6.29 22.15
CA GLY A 65 -17.35 -5.11 22.25
C GLY A 65 -15.86 -5.45 22.37
N GLU A 66 -15.52 -6.67 22.81
CA GLU A 66 -14.12 -7.13 22.84
C GLU A 66 -13.50 -7.25 21.43
N LEU A 67 -14.35 -7.39 20.40
CA LEU A 67 -13.95 -7.48 19.00
C LEU A 67 -13.94 -6.10 18.31
N GLU A 68 -14.27 -5.00 19.01
CA GLU A 68 -14.41 -3.66 18.42
C GLU A 68 -13.10 -3.14 17.80
N HIS A 69 -11.95 -3.50 18.37
CA HIS A 69 -10.64 -3.08 17.90
C HIS A 69 -9.91 -4.15 17.06
N GLU A 70 -10.56 -5.28 16.77
CA GLU A 70 -9.97 -6.29 15.90
C GLU A 70 -9.95 -5.82 14.45
N ARG A 71 -8.83 -6.06 13.77
CA ARG A 71 -8.64 -5.63 12.38
C ARG A 71 -9.49 -6.50 11.46
N ARG A 72 -10.42 -5.88 10.74
CA ARG A 72 -11.22 -6.53 9.71
C ARG A 72 -10.44 -6.70 8.42
N CYS A 73 -10.85 -7.66 7.59
CA CYS A 73 -10.31 -7.78 6.24
C CYS A 73 -10.55 -6.50 5.44
N LEU A 74 -9.53 -6.05 4.70
CA LEU A 74 -9.62 -4.86 3.86
C LEU A 74 -10.63 -5.09 2.73
N ARG A 75 -11.47 -4.09 2.45
CA ARG A 75 -12.46 -4.17 1.36
C ARG A 75 -11.76 -4.48 0.04
N GLY A 76 -12.28 -5.46 -0.69
CA GLY A 76 -11.69 -5.91 -1.96
C GLY A 76 -10.63 -7.00 -1.82
N THR A 77 -10.27 -7.39 -0.59
CA THR A 77 -9.46 -8.60 -0.34
C THR A 77 -10.36 -9.79 0.03
N ARG A 78 -9.84 -11.02 -0.10
CA ARG A 78 -10.56 -12.27 0.22
C ARG A 78 -11.86 -12.52 -0.57
N THR A 79 -12.07 -11.83 -1.68
CA THR A 79 -13.30 -11.90 -2.48
C THR A 79 -13.60 -13.32 -2.96
N LYS A 80 -12.60 -14.05 -3.46
CA LYS A 80 -12.77 -15.45 -3.90
C LYS A 80 -13.21 -16.38 -2.75
N ILE A 81 -12.70 -16.17 -1.54
CA ILE A 81 -13.13 -16.96 -0.37
C ILE A 81 -14.59 -16.67 -0.05
N LEU A 82 -14.98 -15.39 -0.05
CA LEU A 82 -16.36 -14.99 0.20
C LEU A 82 -17.32 -15.59 -0.84
N GLU A 83 -16.94 -15.58 -2.12
CA GLU A 83 -17.69 -16.23 -3.21
C GLU A 83 -17.88 -17.74 -2.97
N PHE A 84 -16.84 -18.46 -2.56
CA PHE A 84 -16.95 -19.88 -2.22
C PHE A 84 -17.90 -20.13 -1.06
N ILE A 85 -17.81 -19.33 0.01
CA ILE A 85 -18.71 -19.50 1.15
C ILE A 85 -20.15 -19.16 0.75
N ASP A 86 -20.37 -18.19 -0.14
CA ASP A 86 -21.70 -17.85 -0.66
C ASP A 86 -22.29 -18.97 -1.50
N GLN A 87 -21.51 -19.57 -2.41
CA GLN A 87 -21.93 -20.75 -3.17
C GLN A 87 -22.27 -21.93 -2.26
N TRP A 88 -21.43 -22.21 -1.27
CA TRP A 88 -21.69 -23.28 -0.30
C TRP A 88 -22.95 -23.06 0.54
N THR A 89 -23.23 -21.82 0.95
CA THR A 89 -24.45 -21.52 1.73
C THR A 89 -25.71 -21.67 0.88
N ALA A 90 -25.62 -21.41 -0.43
CA ALA A 90 -26.75 -21.46 -1.34
C ALA A 90 -27.03 -22.86 -1.94
N ASP A 91 -26.07 -23.80 -1.88
CA ASP A 91 -26.19 -25.14 -2.45
C ASP A 91 -27.03 -26.07 -1.55
N PRO A 92 -28.28 -26.43 -1.89
CA PRO A 92 -29.15 -27.24 -1.02
C PRO A 92 -28.61 -28.66 -0.78
N GLN A 93 -27.73 -29.17 -1.65
CA GLN A 93 -27.13 -30.51 -1.53
C GLN A 93 -25.71 -30.48 -0.95
N GLY A 94 -25.17 -29.29 -0.68
CA GLY A 94 -23.80 -29.11 -0.19
C GLY A 94 -23.59 -29.72 1.21
N LYS A 95 -22.34 -29.94 1.61
CA LYS A 95 -22.00 -30.47 2.94
C LYS A 95 -22.44 -29.54 4.08
N ARG A 96 -22.81 -30.11 5.23
CA ARG A 96 -23.28 -29.34 6.39
C ARG A 96 -22.20 -28.46 7.01
N ILE A 97 -20.98 -28.98 7.11
CA ILE A 97 -19.85 -28.27 7.71
C ILE A 97 -18.96 -27.77 6.58
N PHE A 98 -18.66 -26.47 6.59
CA PHE A 98 -17.58 -25.88 5.81
C PHE A 98 -16.44 -25.53 6.75
N TRP A 99 -15.32 -26.21 6.57
CA TRP A 99 -14.10 -25.98 7.34
C TRP A 99 -13.13 -25.11 6.55
N LEU A 100 -13.00 -23.85 6.96
CA LEU A 100 -11.97 -22.95 6.50
C LEU A 100 -10.73 -23.10 7.36
N ARG A 101 -9.58 -23.42 6.75
CA ARG A 101 -8.31 -23.48 7.46
C ARG A 101 -7.70 -22.09 7.67
N GLY A 102 -8.36 -21.24 8.47
CA GLY A 102 -7.99 -19.87 8.87
C GLY A 102 -9.18 -18.90 8.87
N MET A 103 -8.96 -17.59 9.08
CA MET A 103 -10.02 -16.61 9.41
C MET A 103 -10.88 -16.13 8.22
N ALA A 104 -12.20 -16.00 8.42
CA ALA A 104 -13.12 -15.23 7.57
C ALA A 104 -14.41 -14.82 8.32
N GLU A 105 -15.07 -13.75 7.87
CA GLU A 105 -16.34 -13.24 8.41
C GLU A 105 -17.50 -13.41 7.42
N LYS A 106 -18.74 -13.57 7.91
CA LYS A 106 -19.97 -13.66 7.09
C LYS A 106 -21.18 -12.91 7.64
N LYS A 107 -22.14 -12.59 6.76
CA LYS A 107 -23.32 -11.72 7.00
C LYS A 107 -24.68 -12.42 7.12
N HIS A 108 -24.79 -13.75 7.06
CA HIS A 108 -26.06 -14.47 7.24
C HIS A 108 -25.90 -15.40 8.44
N LEU A 109 -26.22 -14.90 9.63
CA LEU A 109 -25.85 -15.54 10.89
C LEU A 109 -27.09 -16.07 11.61
N GLY A 110 -27.07 -17.34 12.02
CA GLY A 110 -28.01 -17.90 12.98
C GLY A 110 -27.49 -17.72 14.40
N ALA A 111 -26.26 -18.18 14.66
CA ALA A 111 -25.55 -17.98 15.92
C ALA A 111 -24.04 -18.00 15.67
N SER A 112 -23.28 -17.38 16.57
CA SER A 112 -21.82 -17.36 16.52
C SER A 112 -21.15 -17.74 17.83
N PHE A 113 -20.00 -18.39 17.78
CA PHE A 113 -19.13 -18.59 18.93
C PHE A 113 -17.66 -18.49 18.52
N PHE A 114 -16.92 -17.58 19.14
CA PHE A 114 -15.50 -17.32 18.90
C PHE A 114 -14.69 -17.86 20.07
N PHE A 115 -13.77 -18.79 19.79
CA PHE A 115 -12.87 -19.34 20.81
C PHE A 115 -11.62 -18.46 20.97
N PHE A 116 -11.22 -18.20 22.21
CA PHE A 116 -10.01 -17.44 22.55
C PHE A 116 -9.21 -18.17 23.61
N ARG A 117 -7.99 -18.58 23.28
CA ARG A 117 -7.15 -19.32 24.21
C ARG A 117 -6.78 -18.48 25.42
N GLY A 118 -6.99 -19.05 26.61
CA GLY A 118 -6.57 -18.46 27.89
C GLY A 118 -7.36 -17.21 28.33
N ARG A 119 -8.44 -16.83 27.64
CA ARG A 119 -9.30 -15.71 28.03
C ARG A 119 -10.72 -16.16 28.38
N GLY A 120 -11.12 -15.91 29.63
CA GLY A 120 -12.51 -15.96 30.08
C GLY A 120 -13.27 -17.22 29.66
N ASP A 121 -14.53 -17.03 29.28
CA ASP A 121 -15.43 -18.10 28.85
C ASP A 121 -15.16 -18.61 27.43
N GLY A 122 -14.42 -17.85 26.61
CA GLY A 122 -14.08 -18.21 25.23
C GLY A 122 -12.99 -19.27 25.12
N GLY A 123 -12.27 -19.59 26.19
CA GLY A 123 -11.22 -20.61 26.18
C GLY A 123 -11.69 -22.05 26.33
N ASN A 124 -12.98 -22.29 26.54
CA ASN A 124 -13.52 -23.63 26.76
C ASN A 124 -14.95 -23.78 26.22
N ALA A 125 -15.41 -25.02 26.10
CA ALA A 125 -16.70 -25.32 25.50
C ALA A 125 -17.87 -25.45 26.50
N SER A 126 -17.69 -25.09 27.78
CA SER A 126 -18.71 -25.29 28.82
C SER A 126 -20.01 -24.54 28.54
N LYS A 127 -19.91 -23.34 27.97
CA LYS A 127 -21.04 -22.46 27.63
C LYS A 127 -21.35 -22.42 26.13
N PHE A 128 -20.76 -23.33 25.34
CA PHE A 128 -20.86 -23.30 23.88
C PHE A 128 -22.31 -23.43 23.38
N PHE A 129 -22.99 -24.54 23.70
CA PHE A 129 -24.35 -24.78 23.24
C PHE A 129 -25.39 -23.89 23.92
N THR A 130 -25.18 -23.49 25.18
CA THR A 130 -26.06 -22.55 25.87
C THR A 130 -25.99 -21.15 25.26
N SER A 131 -24.80 -20.70 24.84
CA SER A 131 -24.63 -19.41 24.14
C SER A 131 -25.28 -19.41 22.77
N ILE A 132 -25.18 -20.52 22.02
CA ILE A 132 -25.89 -20.69 20.74
C ILE A 132 -27.40 -20.67 20.95
N ALA A 133 -27.92 -21.45 21.91
CA ALA A 133 -29.35 -21.51 22.22
C ALA A 133 -29.91 -20.13 22.61
N HIS A 134 -29.18 -19.38 23.43
CA HIS A 134 -29.55 -18.02 23.82
C HIS A 134 -29.61 -17.08 22.60
N GLN A 135 -28.63 -17.14 21.69
CA GLN A 135 -28.64 -16.33 20.46
C GLN A 135 -29.81 -16.67 19.53
N LEU A 136 -30.19 -17.96 19.44
CA LEU A 136 -31.36 -18.38 18.68
C LEU A 136 -32.66 -17.87 19.28
N ALA A 137 -32.80 -17.95 20.62
CA ALA A 137 -33.97 -17.42 21.32
C ALA A 137 -34.13 -15.91 21.11
N LEU A 138 -33.03 -15.14 21.10
CA LEU A 138 -33.07 -13.70 20.88
C LEU A 138 -33.38 -13.29 19.45
N ARG A 139 -33.04 -14.12 18.45
CA ARG A 139 -33.31 -13.81 17.03
C ARG A 139 -34.72 -14.18 16.59
N ASP A 140 -35.41 -15.03 17.36
CA ASP A 140 -36.77 -15.47 17.11
C ASP A 140 -37.83 -14.46 17.62
N ILE A 141 -37.67 -13.19 17.22
CA ILE A 141 -38.47 -12.07 17.75
C ILE A 141 -39.89 -12.09 17.18
N GLU A 142 -40.09 -12.58 15.95
CA GLU A 142 -41.38 -12.52 15.26
C GLU A 142 -42.32 -13.69 15.58
N ASN A 143 -41.80 -14.91 15.78
CA ASN A 143 -42.62 -16.13 15.98
C ASN A 143 -42.52 -16.71 17.41
N GLY A 144 -41.50 -16.37 18.20
CA GLY A 144 -41.31 -16.77 19.60
C GLY A 144 -41.32 -18.28 19.87
N THR A 145 -41.28 -19.10 18.82
CA THR A 145 -41.41 -20.57 18.88
C THR A 145 -40.17 -21.23 19.47
N LEU A 146 -38.98 -20.82 19.05
CA LEU A 146 -37.69 -21.25 19.62
C LEU A 146 -37.54 -20.75 21.05
N ALA A 147 -37.82 -19.48 21.30
CA ALA A 147 -37.75 -18.91 22.64
C ALA A 147 -38.65 -19.68 23.62
N ARG A 148 -39.88 -20.01 23.20
CA ARG A 148 -40.81 -20.84 23.98
C ARG A 148 -40.30 -22.28 24.16
N ALA A 149 -39.86 -22.94 23.10
CA ALA A 149 -39.37 -24.32 23.16
C ALA A 149 -38.14 -24.47 24.08
N ILE A 150 -37.25 -23.48 24.06
CA ILE A 150 -36.08 -23.44 24.95
C ILE A 150 -36.52 -23.21 26.41
N ARG A 151 -37.49 -22.31 26.67
CA ARG A 151 -38.08 -22.16 28.01
C ARG A 151 -38.70 -23.45 28.53
N GLU A 152 -39.45 -24.16 27.68
CA GLU A 152 -40.05 -25.45 28.02
C GLU A 152 -38.97 -26.49 28.35
N ALA A 153 -37.87 -26.53 27.59
CA ALA A 153 -36.74 -27.40 27.89
C ALA A 153 -36.10 -27.09 29.26
N LEU A 154 -35.92 -25.81 29.60
CA LEU A 154 -35.41 -25.37 30.91
C LEU A 154 -36.39 -25.67 32.06
N GLN A 155 -37.69 -25.73 31.77
CA GLN A 155 -38.71 -26.16 32.74
C GLN A 155 -38.68 -27.66 32.99
N GLN A 156 -38.60 -28.46 31.93
CA GLN A 156 -38.57 -29.93 32.02
C GLN A 156 -37.25 -30.45 32.55
N HIS A 157 -36.14 -29.75 32.28
CA HIS A 157 -34.79 -30.15 32.67
C HIS A 157 -34.04 -28.97 33.32
N PRO A 158 -34.28 -28.69 34.62
CA PRO A 158 -33.67 -27.54 35.30
C PRO A 158 -32.13 -27.58 35.34
N ASP A 159 -31.53 -28.77 35.23
CA ASP A 159 -30.08 -29.02 35.25
C ASP A 159 -29.45 -29.09 33.85
N ILE A 160 -30.22 -28.85 32.77
CA ILE A 160 -29.74 -29.02 31.39
C ILE A 160 -28.47 -28.23 31.07
N THR A 161 -28.25 -27.08 31.72
CA THR A 161 -27.09 -26.20 31.49
C THR A 161 -25.78 -26.79 32.00
N THR A 162 -25.82 -27.77 32.90
CA THR A 162 -24.63 -28.47 33.44
C THR A 162 -24.52 -29.92 32.97
N ARG A 163 -25.51 -30.42 32.21
CA ARG A 163 -25.49 -31.76 31.61
C ARG A 163 -24.46 -31.87 30.48
N ALA A 164 -24.25 -33.11 30.02
CA ALA A 164 -23.38 -33.42 28.90
C ALA A 164 -23.75 -32.62 27.64
N LYS A 165 -22.75 -32.25 26.85
CA LYS A 165 -22.90 -31.44 25.63
C LYS A 165 -23.88 -32.03 24.61
N ARG A 166 -23.99 -33.36 24.54
CA ARG A 166 -24.99 -34.06 23.70
C ARG A 166 -26.43 -33.78 24.13
N ASP A 167 -26.67 -33.72 25.44
CA ASP A 167 -27.99 -33.38 25.98
C ASP A 167 -28.30 -31.90 25.74
N GLN A 168 -27.32 -31.02 25.97
CA GLN A 168 -27.46 -29.59 25.67
C GLN A 168 -27.85 -29.37 24.20
N TRP A 169 -27.13 -29.99 23.26
CA TRP A 169 -27.47 -29.98 21.84
C TRP A 169 -28.90 -30.48 21.56
N LYS A 170 -29.24 -31.66 22.10
CA LYS A 170 -30.54 -32.31 21.83
C LYS A 170 -31.72 -31.46 22.31
N TYR A 171 -31.66 -30.94 23.53
CA TYR A 171 -32.80 -30.30 24.18
C TYR A 171 -32.85 -28.78 23.98
N LEU A 172 -31.70 -28.11 23.85
CA LEU A 172 -31.65 -26.65 23.69
C LEU A 172 -31.58 -26.18 22.24
N ILE A 173 -31.19 -27.05 21.30
CA ILE A 173 -31.01 -26.68 19.88
C ILE A 173 -31.82 -27.59 18.96
N LYS A 174 -31.51 -28.90 18.88
CA LYS A 174 -32.14 -29.81 17.90
C LYS A 174 -33.67 -29.87 18.05
N LYS A 175 -34.16 -30.13 19.27
CA LYS A 175 -35.61 -30.20 19.53
C LYS A 175 -36.33 -28.88 19.28
N PRO A 176 -35.84 -27.72 19.77
CA PRO A 176 -36.43 -26.42 19.43
C PRO A 176 -36.47 -26.16 17.92
N LEU A 177 -35.38 -26.40 17.18
CA LEU A 177 -35.35 -26.19 15.74
C LEU A 177 -36.33 -27.11 14.99
N ALA A 178 -36.54 -28.34 15.46
CA ALA A 178 -37.53 -29.27 14.90
C ALA A 178 -38.98 -28.79 15.07
N GLN A 179 -39.25 -27.85 15.97
CA GLN A 179 -40.59 -27.28 16.17
C GLN A 179 -40.89 -26.11 15.23
N ILE A 180 -39.91 -25.63 14.46
CA ILE A 180 -40.15 -24.58 13.46
C ILE A 180 -41.00 -25.18 12.34
N LYS A 181 -42.22 -24.67 12.21
CA LYS A 181 -43.11 -24.99 11.09
C LYS A 181 -43.04 -23.84 10.10
N SER A 182 -42.68 -24.12 8.85
CA SER A 182 -42.73 -23.11 7.80
C SER A 182 -44.15 -23.01 7.24
N LEU A 183 -44.68 -21.78 7.13
CA LEU A 183 -45.91 -21.50 6.37
C LEU A 183 -45.65 -21.47 4.85
N SER A 184 -44.38 -21.50 4.46
CA SER A 184 -43.87 -21.45 3.08
C SER A 184 -43.34 -22.83 2.67
N THR A 185 -43.39 -23.15 1.38
CA THR A 185 -42.72 -24.34 0.81
C THR A 185 -41.19 -24.20 0.76
N GLN A 186 -40.62 -23.07 1.18
CA GLN A 186 -39.18 -22.85 1.23
C GLN A 186 -38.59 -23.27 2.59
N GLU A 187 -37.47 -24.00 2.53
CA GLU A 187 -36.64 -24.37 3.67
C GLU A 187 -35.89 -23.15 4.22
N ILE A 188 -35.77 -23.08 5.55
CA ILE A 188 -35.03 -22.01 6.23
C ILE A 188 -33.58 -22.44 6.39
N THR A 189 -32.64 -21.70 5.80
CA THR A 189 -31.20 -21.94 6.02
C THR A 189 -30.70 -21.18 7.24
N LEU A 190 -30.14 -21.88 8.22
CA LEU A 190 -29.57 -21.32 9.45
C LEU A 190 -28.07 -21.60 9.49
N VAL A 191 -27.23 -20.57 9.61
CA VAL A 191 -25.76 -20.71 9.61
C VAL A 191 -25.19 -20.48 11.01
N PHE A 192 -24.48 -21.46 11.56
CA PHE A 192 -23.65 -21.28 12.76
C PHE A 192 -22.23 -20.94 12.36
N VAL A 193 -21.66 -19.89 12.95
CA VAL A 193 -20.27 -19.50 12.76
C VAL A 193 -19.48 -19.87 14.01
N ILE A 194 -18.49 -20.74 13.85
CA ILE A 194 -17.58 -21.16 14.92
C ILE A 194 -16.17 -20.71 14.52
N ASP A 195 -15.63 -19.74 15.24
CA ASP A 195 -14.31 -19.21 14.93
C ASP A 195 -13.24 -19.79 15.88
N ALA A 196 -12.06 -20.06 15.32
CA ALA A 196 -10.85 -20.48 16.00
C ALA A 196 -11.04 -21.71 16.91
N LEU A 197 -11.75 -22.75 16.45
CA LEU A 197 -12.07 -23.93 17.29
C LEU A 197 -10.83 -24.59 17.92
N ASP A 198 -9.66 -24.49 17.28
CA ASP A 198 -8.40 -24.99 17.82
C ASP A 198 -7.86 -24.24 19.05
N GLU A 199 -8.44 -23.08 19.39
CA GLU A 199 -8.15 -22.33 20.61
C GLU A 199 -9.01 -22.79 21.81
N CYS A 200 -9.87 -23.80 21.62
CA CYS A 200 -10.56 -24.49 22.71
C CYS A 200 -9.56 -25.31 23.55
N GLY A 201 -9.57 -25.13 24.87
CA GLY A 201 -8.57 -25.73 25.75
C GLY A 201 -8.65 -27.25 25.97
N ASP A 202 -9.73 -27.93 25.57
CA ASP A 202 -9.87 -29.39 25.71
C ASP A 202 -10.08 -30.05 24.33
N ASP A 203 -9.09 -30.82 23.89
CA ASP A 203 -9.10 -31.54 22.61
C ASP A 203 -10.27 -32.52 22.48
N ARG A 204 -10.75 -33.10 23.59
CA ARG A 204 -11.89 -34.02 23.57
C ARG A 204 -13.20 -33.27 23.32
N ASP A 205 -13.30 -32.04 23.81
CA ASP A 205 -14.44 -31.18 23.56
C ASP A 205 -14.49 -30.74 22.09
N VAL A 206 -13.35 -30.43 21.48
CA VAL A 206 -13.23 -30.15 20.03
C VAL A 206 -13.78 -31.31 19.21
N GLN A 207 -13.29 -32.53 19.46
CA GLN A 207 -13.74 -33.74 18.75
C GLN A 207 -15.23 -34.01 18.97
N LEU A 208 -15.72 -33.83 20.20
CA LEU A 208 -17.12 -34.04 20.54
C LEU A 208 -18.04 -33.02 19.84
N ILE A 209 -17.65 -31.74 19.78
CA ILE A 209 -18.41 -30.70 19.08
C ILE A 209 -18.51 -31.03 17.59
N LEU A 210 -17.39 -31.36 16.94
CA LEU A 210 -17.37 -31.73 15.52
C LEU A 210 -18.30 -32.92 15.23
N LYS A 211 -18.25 -33.95 16.08
CA LYS A 211 -19.13 -35.11 15.95
C LYS A 211 -20.59 -34.75 16.14
N ILE A 212 -20.95 -33.96 17.16
CA ILE A 212 -22.33 -33.54 17.40
C ILE A 212 -22.90 -32.74 16.21
N LEU A 213 -22.10 -31.83 15.64
CA LEU A 213 -22.53 -30.97 14.53
C LEU A 213 -22.62 -31.75 13.22
N SER A 214 -21.73 -32.72 13.00
CA SER A 214 -21.78 -33.62 11.84
C SER A 214 -22.99 -34.57 11.92
N ASP A 215 -23.25 -35.15 13.10
CA ASP A 215 -24.35 -36.10 13.35
C ASP A 215 -25.73 -35.41 13.45
N ALA A 216 -25.81 -34.08 13.26
CA ALA A 216 -27.09 -33.40 13.16
C ALA A 216 -27.91 -34.06 12.03
N GLU A 217 -29.18 -34.37 12.26
CA GLU A 217 -30.04 -34.81 11.17
C GLU A 217 -30.67 -33.55 10.55
N ASP A 218 -30.92 -33.58 9.25
CA ASP A 218 -31.67 -32.51 8.62
C ASP A 218 -33.07 -32.46 9.24
N LEU A 219 -33.52 -31.25 9.55
CA LEU A 219 -34.82 -31.00 10.14
C LEU A 219 -35.78 -30.67 8.99
N ASP A 220 -37.03 -31.11 9.08
CA ASP A 220 -38.01 -31.06 7.98
C ASP A 220 -38.15 -29.70 7.28
N HIS A 221 -37.88 -28.59 7.98
CA HIS A 221 -38.01 -27.23 7.45
C HIS A 221 -36.79 -26.34 7.67
N VAL A 222 -35.72 -26.88 8.29
CA VAL A 222 -34.54 -26.09 8.68
C VAL A 222 -33.29 -26.79 8.19
N GLN A 223 -32.61 -26.16 7.24
CA GLN A 223 -31.29 -26.56 6.80
C GLN A 223 -30.24 -25.88 7.69
N LEU A 224 -29.62 -26.65 8.58
CA LEU A 224 -28.52 -26.17 9.40
C LEU A 224 -27.21 -26.24 8.62
N ARG A 225 -26.47 -25.14 8.60
CA ARG A 225 -25.12 -24.99 8.05
C ARG A 225 -24.15 -24.58 9.15
N VAL A 226 -22.94 -25.10 9.13
CA VAL A 226 -21.89 -24.74 10.09
C VAL A 226 -20.66 -24.25 9.34
N PHE A 227 -20.34 -22.98 9.48
CA PHE A 227 -19.10 -22.39 9.02
C PHE A 227 -18.09 -22.41 10.17
N LEU A 228 -16.96 -23.08 9.98
CA LEU A 228 -15.99 -23.33 11.02
C LEU A 228 -14.60 -22.89 10.56
N THR A 229 -13.91 -22.12 11.39
CA THR A 229 -12.50 -21.78 11.19
C THR A 229 -11.61 -22.46 12.23
N SER A 230 -10.45 -22.97 11.80
CA SER A 230 -9.41 -23.44 12.72
C SER A 230 -8.09 -23.72 12.02
N ARG A 231 -7.00 -23.79 12.79
CA ARG A 231 -5.74 -24.41 12.34
C ARG A 231 -5.90 -25.94 12.29
N PRO A 232 -5.16 -26.65 11.42
CA PRO A 232 -5.23 -28.11 11.31
C PRO A 232 -4.46 -28.82 12.45
N SER A 233 -4.86 -28.57 13.70
CA SER A 233 -4.34 -29.29 14.87
C SER A 233 -4.72 -30.77 14.82
N ILE A 234 -4.05 -31.60 15.62
CA ILE A 234 -4.31 -33.05 15.68
C ILE A 234 -5.77 -33.31 16.06
N SER A 235 -6.29 -32.66 17.10
CA SER A 235 -7.66 -32.84 17.58
C SER A 235 -8.73 -32.46 16.56
N VAL A 236 -8.52 -31.36 15.82
CA VAL A 236 -9.41 -30.94 14.73
C VAL A 236 -9.35 -31.93 13.57
N ARG A 237 -8.15 -32.34 13.15
CA ARG A 237 -7.98 -33.31 12.05
C ARG A 237 -8.63 -34.65 12.38
N ASP A 238 -8.41 -35.16 13.58
CA ASP A 238 -8.99 -36.42 14.05
C ASP A 238 -10.51 -36.34 14.13
N GLY A 239 -11.07 -35.21 14.59
CA GLY A 239 -12.51 -34.99 14.60
C GLY A 239 -13.15 -34.91 13.21
N PHE A 240 -12.36 -34.61 12.17
CA PHE A 240 -12.80 -34.54 10.79
C PHE A 240 -12.60 -35.83 9.97
N LEU A 241 -11.89 -36.85 10.49
CA LEU A 241 -11.61 -38.10 9.76
C LEU A 241 -12.88 -38.83 9.29
N ASP A 242 -13.90 -38.85 10.15
CA ASP A 242 -15.15 -39.60 9.91
C ASP A 242 -16.38 -38.69 9.72
N THR A 243 -16.20 -37.38 9.51
CA THR A 243 -17.31 -36.43 9.37
C THR A 243 -17.39 -35.86 7.96
N ALA A 244 -18.60 -35.76 7.40
CA ALA A 244 -18.80 -35.23 6.06
C ALA A 244 -18.71 -33.69 6.08
N HIS A 245 -17.65 -33.15 5.49
CA HIS A 245 -17.40 -31.71 5.48
C HIS A 245 -16.80 -31.24 4.15
N GLU A 246 -17.02 -29.97 3.83
CA GLU A 246 -16.32 -29.25 2.77
C GLU A 246 -15.06 -28.63 3.37
N THR A 247 -13.89 -28.77 2.73
CA THR A 247 -12.64 -28.16 3.22
C THR A 247 -12.17 -27.09 2.25
N PHE A 248 -11.83 -25.92 2.79
CA PHE A 248 -11.09 -24.89 2.05
C PHE A 248 -9.76 -24.62 2.73
N VAL A 249 -8.66 -24.91 2.03
CA VAL A 249 -7.31 -24.70 2.54
C VAL A 249 -6.79 -23.34 2.07
N LEU A 250 -6.60 -22.41 3.01
CA LEU A 250 -6.14 -21.04 2.71
C LEU A 250 -4.78 -20.98 1.98
N HIS A 251 -3.92 -21.99 2.13
CA HIS A 251 -2.62 -22.08 1.47
C HIS A 251 -2.69 -22.66 0.03
N GLU A 252 -3.85 -23.15 -0.38
CA GLU A 252 -4.07 -23.71 -1.73
C GLU A 252 -4.70 -22.67 -2.68
N ILE A 253 -4.91 -21.44 -2.21
CA ILE A 253 -5.31 -20.32 -3.07
C ILE A 253 -4.19 -20.00 -4.07
N GLU A 254 -4.57 -19.77 -5.32
CA GLU A 254 -3.64 -19.35 -6.38
C GLU A 254 -2.77 -18.17 -5.93
N LYS A 255 -1.45 -18.30 -6.14
CA LYS A 255 -0.45 -17.29 -5.73
C LYS A 255 -0.77 -15.89 -6.25
N ASN A 256 -1.34 -15.77 -7.45
CA ASN A 256 -1.70 -14.49 -8.05
C ASN A 256 -2.76 -13.74 -7.21
N ILE A 257 -3.72 -14.47 -6.63
CA ILE A 257 -4.78 -13.89 -5.81
C ILE A 257 -4.20 -13.42 -4.47
N VAL A 258 -3.33 -14.23 -3.86
CA VAL A 258 -2.62 -13.84 -2.63
C VAL A 258 -1.76 -12.59 -2.87
N GLN A 259 -1.05 -12.52 -4.00
CA GLN A 259 -0.26 -11.34 -4.37
C GLN A 259 -1.14 -10.09 -4.59
N GLN A 260 -2.30 -10.24 -5.21
CA GLN A 260 -3.23 -9.14 -5.44
C GLN A 260 -3.81 -8.61 -4.12
N ASP A 261 -4.21 -9.50 -3.22
CA ASP A 261 -4.69 -9.14 -1.88
C ASP A 261 -3.59 -8.42 -1.07
N LEU A 262 -2.36 -8.95 -1.09
CA LEU A 262 -1.20 -8.32 -0.42
C LEU A 262 -0.88 -6.94 -1.00
N ARG A 263 -0.87 -6.79 -2.34
CA ARG A 263 -0.67 -5.48 -2.98
C ARG A 263 -1.72 -4.47 -2.54
N THR A 264 -2.99 -4.90 -2.52
CA THR A 264 -4.11 -4.05 -2.11
C THR A 264 -3.95 -3.62 -0.64
N PHE A 265 -3.58 -4.56 0.22
CA PHE A 265 -3.31 -4.31 1.64
C PHE A 265 -2.14 -3.34 1.85
N PHE A 266 -0.97 -3.61 1.26
CA PHE A 266 0.20 -2.75 1.42
C PHE A 266 -0.03 -1.36 0.85
N LYS A 267 -0.69 -1.24 -0.30
CA LYS A 267 -1.06 0.06 -0.87
C LYS A 267 -1.91 0.86 0.11
N HIS A 268 -2.95 0.24 0.66
CA HIS A 268 -3.82 0.89 1.64
C HIS A 268 -3.07 1.31 2.91
N GLU A 269 -2.30 0.41 3.52
CA GLU A 269 -1.55 0.71 4.76
C GLU A 269 -0.49 1.81 4.56
N LEU A 270 0.21 1.80 3.43
CA LEU A 270 1.22 2.81 3.09
C LEU A 270 0.57 4.17 2.78
N GLU A 271 -0.58 4.20 2.10
CA GLU A 271 -1.35 5.42 1.82
C GLU A 271 -2.01 6.03 3.07
N VAL A 272 -2.38 5.21 4.06
CA VAL A 272 -3.22 5.65 5.18
C VAL A 272 -2.44 6.31 6.31
N SER A 273 -1.19 5.92 6.62
CA SER A 273 -0.49 6.48 7.80
C SER A 273 0.97 6.90 7.58
N ALA A 274 1.80 6.09 6.93
CA ALA A 274 3.24 6.35 6.90
C ALA A 274 3.63 7.48 5.92
N LEU A 275 3.07 7.47 4.71
CA LEU A 275 3.36 8.49 3.71
C LEU A 275 2.74 9.85 4.05
N LYS A 276 1.50 9.88 4.57
CA LYS A 276 0.85 11.13 4.97
C LYS A 276 1.58 11.84 6.11
N ASN A 277 2.02 11.10 7.12
CA ASN A 277 2.79 11.67 8.23
C ASN A 277 4.15 12.19 7.75
N LEU A 278 4.78 11.49 6.81
CA LEU A 278 6.05 11.91 6.22
C LEU A 278 5.88 13.15 5.31
N ASP A 279 4.84 13.18 4.50
CA ASP A 279 4.51 14.31 3.62
C ASP A 279 4.21 15.57 4.46
N GLN A 280 3.48 15.42 5.57
CA GLN A 280 3.24 16.52 6.51
C GLN A 280 4.55 17.01 7.16
N LEU A 281 5.45 16.11 7.54
CA LEU A 281 6.77 16.47 8.06
C LEU A 281 7.59 17.25 7.02
N TYR A 282 7.60 16.83 5.76
CA TYR A 282 8.29 17.55 4.69
C TYR A 282 7.71 18.94 4.46
N ILE A 283 6.38 19.07 4.43
CA ILE A 283 5.72 20.38 4.32
C ILE A 283 6.14 21.29 5.47
N GLN A 284 6.15 20.78 6.71
CA GLN A 284 6.56 21.57 7.88
C GLN A 284 8.01 22.05 7.78
N ILE A 285 8.94 21.17 7.37
CA ILE A 285 10.35 21.53 7.18
C ILE A 285 10.48 22.64 6.13
N LEU A 286 9.78 22.52 5.00
CA LEU A 286 9.82 23.52 3.93
C LEU A 286 9.21 24.86 4.34
N GLN A 287 8.12 24.84 5.11
CA GLN A 287 7.47 26.05 5.60
C GLN A 287 8.30 26.78 6.65
N GLU A 288 9.01 26.07 7.52
CA GLU A 288 9.95 26.69 8.48
C GLU A 288 11.24 27.20 7.81
N ALA A 289 11.67 26.56 6.71
CA ALA A 289 12.80 27.01 5.92
C ALA A 289 12.51 28.32 5.14
N ALA A 290 11.26 28.51 4.72
CA ALA A 290 10.86 29.70 3.97
C ALA A 290 10.65 30.94 4.86
N PRO A 291 10.90 32.17 4.34
CA PRO A 291 10.61 33.40 5.05
C PRO A 291 9.15 33.52 5.52
N LYS A 292 8.94 33.90 6.78
CA LYS A 292 7.59 34.04 7.39
C LYS A 292 6.87 35.27 6.84
N THR A 293 5.62 35.10 6.41
CA THR A 293 4.84 36.13 5.72
C THR A 293 3.98 36.97 6.67
N ASP A 294 4.58 37.80 7.50
CA ASP A 294 3.86 38.65 8.47
C ASP A 294 3.49 40.05 7.89
N SER A 295 4.02 40.41 6.73
CA SER A 295 3.82 41.69 6.03
C SER A 295 3.81 41.56 4.49
N THR A 296 3.53 42.64 3.75
CA THR A 296 3.59 42.65 2.28
C THR A 296 4.99 42.44 1.73
N ASN A 297 6.03 43.01 2.36
CA ASN A 297 7.42 42.82 1.93
C ASN A 297 7.85 41.36 2.10
N THR A 298 7.47 40.74 3.21
CA THR A 298 7.79 39.32 3.47
C THR A 298 7.11 38.33 2.53
N LYS A 299 6.02 38.72 1.85
CA LYS A 299 5.40 37.87 0.81
C LYS A 299 6.23 37.81 -0.46
N GLU A 300 6.86 38.93 -0.84
CA GLU A 300 7.76 38.97 -1.98
C GLU A 300 9.04 38.18 -1.67
N ASP A 301 9.58 38.32 -0.45
CA ASP A 301 10.73 37.54 0.00
C ASP A 301 10.48 36.03 -0.05
N LYS A 302 9.30 35.59 0.43
CA LYS A 302 8.90 34.17 0.31
C LYS A 302 8.81 33.74 -1.15
N ARG A 303 8.24 34.55 -2.03
CA ARG A 303 8.10 34.23 -3.45
C ARG A 303 9.47 34.08 -4.14
N VAL A 304 10.41 34.97 -3.84
CA VAL A 304 11.79 34.89 -4.35
C VAL A 304 12.48 33.64 -3.82
N TYR A 305 12.33 33.33 -2.53
CA TYR A 305 12.84 32.08 -1.95
C TYR A 305 12.28 30.84 -2.66
N CYS A 306 10.96 30.75 -2.85
CA CYS A 306 10.32 29.61 -3.50
C CYS A 306 10.75 29.46 -4.97
N LEU A 307 11.02 30.57 -5.66
CA LEU A 307 11.58 30.54 -7.02
C LEU A 307 13.01 29.95 -7.02
N HIS A 308 13.88 30.41 -6.13
CA HIS A 308 15.23 29.87 -5.97
C HIS A 308 15.21 28.40 -5.53
N PHE A 309 14.34 28.04 -4.60
CA PHE A 309 14.09 26.67 -4.16
C PHE A 309 13.71 25.78 -5.35
N GLY A 310 12.71 26.18 -6.14
CA GLY A 310 12.25 25.41 -7.30
C GLY A 310 13.35 25.20 -8.35
N LEU A 311 14.24 26.19 -8.53
CA LEU A 311 15.38 26.08 -9.44
C LEU A 311 16.48 25.17 -8.88
N ILE A 312 16.95 25.43 -7.66
CA ILE A 312 18.11 24.77 -7.06
C ILE A 312 17.74 23.37 -6.57
N VAL A 313 16.74 23.26 -5.70
CA VAL A 313 16.30 21.96 -5.16
C VAL A 313 15.65 21.12 -6.25
N GLY A 314 14.88 21.75 -7.16
CA GLY A 314 14.33 21.06 -8.33
C GLY A 314 15.39 20.43 -9.19
N LEU A 315 16.50 21.13 -9.41
CA LEU A 315 17.64 20.55 -10.12
C LEU A 315 18.28 19.42 -9.30
N ILE A 316 18.61 19.64 -8.02
CA ILE A 316 19.23 18.62 -7.15
C ILE A 316 18.44 17.31 -7.15
N VAL A 317 17.11 17.37 -7.02
CA VAL A 317 16.27 16.16 -7.03
C VAL A 317 16.11 15.53 -8.41
N SER A 318 16.37 16.28 -9.48
CA SER A 318 16.25 15.81 -10.87
C SER A 318 17.56 15.31 -11.47
N LEU A 319 18.70 15.53 -10.80
CA LEU A 319 20.01 15.04 -11.25
C LEU A 319 20.06 13.51 -11.28
N PHE A 320 20.76 12.97 -12.29
CA PHE A 320 21.08 11.54 -12.39
C PHE A 320 22.38 11.16 -11.70
N SER A 321 23.25 12.14 -11.47
CA SER A 321 24.49 12.05 -10.71
C SER A 321 24.63 13.31 -9.87
N SER A 322 24.91 13.15 -8.58
CA SER A 322 25.08 14.29 -7.68
C SER A 322 26.27 15.16 -8.10
N LEU A 323 26.14 16.48 -7.91
CA LEU A 323 27.16 17.47 -8.20
C LEU A 323 27.54 18.22 -6.92
N SER A 324 28.75 18.80 -6.89
CA SER A 324 29.19 19.71 -5.83
C SER A 324 28.46 21.06 -5.92
N VAL A 325 28.53 21.87 -4.87
CA VAL A 325 28.00 23.24 -4.87
C VAL A 325 28.61 24.06 -6.01
N SER A 326 29.92 23.93 -6.25
CA SER A 326 30.62 24.64 -7.31
C SER A 326 30.13 24.25 -8.72
N SER A 327 29.97 22.95 -8.99
CA SER A 327 29.48 22.47 -10.29
C SER A 327 27.99 22.74 -10.48
N LEU A 328 27.19 22.72 -9.41
CA LEU A 328 25.78 23.14 -9.45
C LEU A 328 25.67 24.63 -9.79
N ALA A 329 26.49 25.49 -9.18
CA ALA A 329 26.53 26.92 -9.46
C ALA A 329 26.90 27.20 -10.92
N ALA A 330 27.90 26.49 -11.44
CA ALA A 330 28.32 26.58 -12.83
C ALA A 330 27.22 26.11 -13.80
N LEU A 331 26.53 25.01 -13.47
CA LEU A 331 25.45 24.46 -14.31
C LEU A 331 24.23 25.41 -14.35
N LEU A 332 23.81 25.94 -13.21
CA LEU A 332 22.65 26.83 -13.08
C LEU A 332 22.95 28.29 -13.50
N ILE A 333 24.22 28.68 -13.52
CA ILE A 333 24.66 30.09 -13.63
C ILE A 333 24.05 30.92 -12.51
N VAL A 334 24.26 30.46 -11.28
CA VAL A 334 23.92 31.16 -10.04
C VAL A 334 25.15 31.26 -9.15
N SER A 335 25.15 32.14 -8.17
CA SER A 335 26.25 32.21 -7.23
C SER A 335 26.23 31.01 -6.28
N GLN A 336 27.41 30.61 -5.76
CA GLN A 336 27.46 29.59 -4.71
C GLN A 336 26.77 30.06 -3.43
N GLU A 337 26.72 31.38 -3.19
CA GLU A 337 26.02 31.99 -2.06
C GLU A 337 24.50 31.76 -2.16
N ASP A 338 23.91 31.91 -3.34
CA ASP A 338 22.47 31.64 -3.55
C ASP A 338 22.12 30.17 -3.34
N ILE A 339 23.01 29.27 -3.76
CA ILE A 339 22.86 27.83 -3.51
C ILE A 339 22.90 27.55 -2.02
N ASN A 340 23.96 28.00 -1.34
CA ASN A 340 24.12 27.79 0.10
C ASN A 340 22.95 28.39 0.88
N PHE A 341 22.52 29.61 0.56
CA PHE A 341 21.35 30.23 1.18
C PHE A 341 20.08 29.36 1.06
N THR A 342 19.89 28.70 -0.08
CA THR A 342 18.74 27.83 -0.31
C THR A 342 18.88 26.49 0.40
N VAL A 343 20.06 25.86 0.37
CA VAL A 343 20.26 24.52 0.92
C VAL A 343 20.54 24.51 2.42
N ASP A 344 21.10 25.59 3.00
CA ASP A 344 21.48 25.71 4.41
C ASP A 344 20.27 25.67 5.36
N SER A 345 19.06 25.86 4.87
CA SER A 345 17.83 25.69 5.66
C SER A 345 17.29 24.25 5.63
N LEU A 346 17.92 23.37 4.84
CA LEU A 346 17.43 22.02 4.50
C LEU A 346 18.35 20.89 4.96
N TRP A 347 19.23 21.10 5.95
CA TRP A 347 20.12 20.06 6.52
C TRP A 347 19.39 18.81 7.02
N SER A 348 18.11 18.93 7.39
CA SER A 348 17.29 17.81 7.85
C SER A 348 16.91 16.85 6.72
N ILE A 349 17.07 17.24 5.46
CA ILE A 349 16.67 16.48 4.27
C ILE A 349 17.78 16.39 3.20
N LEU A 350 18.77 17.28 3.24
CA LEU A 350 19.95 17.29 2.39
C LEU A 350 21.21 17.00 3.20
N ASN A 351 22.06 16.14 2.65
CA ASN A 351 23.43 16.00 3.10
C ASN A 351 24.31 17.01 2.37
N ILE A 352 24.74 18.05 3.09
CA ILE A 352 25.59 19.13 2.59
C ILE A 352 26.98 18.96 3.20
N PRO A 353 27.93 18.35 2.47
CA PRO A 353 29.26 18.12 2.99
C PRO A 353 30.04 19.44 3.18
N PRO A 354 30.87 19.57 4.24
CA PRO A 354 31.54 20.82 4.59
C PRO A 354 32.66 21.24 3.62
N LYS A 355 33.05 20.36 2.70
CA LYS A 355 34.07 20.63 1.67
C LYS A 355 33.37 21.03 0.37
N SER A 356 33.82 22.13 -0.25
CA SER A 356 33.26 22.68 -1.49
C SER A 356 33.20 21.70 -2.67
N ASN A 357 34.07 20.68 -2.69
CA ASN A 357 34.17 19.70 -3.78
C ASN A 357 33.37 18.41 -3.52
N SER A 358 32.72 18.28 -2.37
CA SER A 358 31.89 17.13 -2.07
C SER A 358 30.46 17.34 -2.61
N THR A 359 29.80 16.27 -3.03
CA THR A 359 28.52 16.35 -3.74
C THR A 359 27.32 16.51 -2.80
N ILE A 360 26.34 17.33 -3.18
CA ILE A 360 25.06 17.42 -2.47
C ILE A 360 24.23 16.17 -2.76
N SER A 361 23.67 15.56 -1.72
CA SER A 361 22.81 14.37 -1.85
C SER A 361 21.59 14.47 -0.96
N LEU A 362 20.51 13.79 -1.36
CA LEU A 362 19.31 13.65 -0.55
C LEU A 362 19.59 12.66 0.58
N LEU A 363 19.13 12.94 1.80
CA LEU A 363 19.21 11.96 2.89
C LEU A 363 18.32 10.75 2.66
N HIS A 364 17.18 10.94 1.99
CA HIS A 364 16.28 9.85 1.63
C HIS A 364 15.56 10.11 0.29
N PRO A 365 15.44 9.08 -0.59
CA PRO A 365 14.76 9.22 -1.89
C PRO A 365 13.31 9.69 -1.79
N SER A 366 12.59 9.39 -0.70
CA SER A 366 11.19 9.77 -0.54
C SER A 366 10.93 11.29 -0.56
N PHE A 367 11.94 12.11 -0.29
CA PHE A 367 11.81 13.57 -0.40
C PHE A 367 11.75 14.01 -1.88
N ARG A 368 12.56 13.39 -2.76
CA ARG A 368 12.44 13.55 -4.21
C ARG A 368 11.06 13.13 -4.68
N ASP A 369 10.61 11.94 -4.26
CA ASP A 369 9.30 11.42 -4.66
C ASP A 369 8.15 12.32 -4.18
N PHE A 370 8.29 12.93 -3.00
CA PHE A 370 7.34 13.91 -2.48
C PHE A 370 7.28 15.16 -3.36
N LEU A 371 8.43 15.79 -3.67
CA LEU A 371 8.47 17.05 -4.43
C LEU A 371 8.00 16.91 -5.87
N LEU A 372 8.26 15.76 -6.50
CA LEU A 372 7.90 15.51 -7.90
C LEU A 372 6.46 15.01 -8.09
N ASP A 373 5.81 14.51 -7.02
CA ASP A 373 4.43 14.02 -7.07
C ASP A 373 3.44 15.09 -6.60
N ARG A 374 2.59 15.53 -7.53
CA ARG A 374 1.55 16.53 -7.30
C ARG A 374 0.49 16.09 -6.29
N THR A 375 0.30 14.79 -6.11
CA THR A 375 -0.66 14.24 -5.14
C THR A 375 -0.11 14.23 -3.72
N ARG A 376 1.21 14.29 -3.55
CA ARG A 376 1.91 14.28 -2.26
C ARG A 376 2.31 15.68 -1.80
N CYS A 377 2.97 16.46 -2.67
CA CYS A 377 3.31 17.86 -2.37
C CYS A 377 2.12 18.77 -2.67
N THR A 378 1.28 18.98 -1.67
CA THR A 378 0.07 19.82 -1.80
C THR A 378 0.37 21.32 -1.79
N ASP A 379 1.55 21.72 -1.30
CA ASP A 379 1.96 23.13 -1.30
C ASP A 379 2.54 23.51 -2.67
N LEU A 380 1.85 24.42 -3.35
CA LEU A 380 2.15 24.83 -4.72
C LEU A 380 3.46 25.61 -4.84
N ASP A 381 3.87 26.26 -3.75
CA ASP A 381 5.09 27.05 -3.70
C ASP A 381 6.35 26.16 -3.78
N PHE A 382 6.23 24.89 -3.37
CA PHE A 382 7.36 23.95 -3.29
C PHE A 382 7.26 22.77 -4.26
N TRP A 383 6.09 22.51 -4.84
CA TRP A 383 5.93 21.44 -5.82
C TRP A 383 6.78 21.69 -7.07
N ILE A 384 7.45 20.63 -7.54
CA ILE A 384 8.40 20.70 -8.66
C ILE A 384 7.83 19.95 -9.86
N ASP A 385 7.63 20.69 -10.95
CA ASP A 385 7.21 20.11 -12.21
C ASP A 385 8.38 19.36 -12.86
N SER A 386 8.40 18.03 -12.67
CA SER A 386 9.43 17.14 -13.22
C SER A 386 9.68 17.36 -14.72
N ALA A 387 8.60 17.44 -15.52
CA ALA A 387 8.72 17.59 -16.98
C ALA A 387 9.42 18.90 -17.34
N LYS A 388 8.99 20.00 -16.69
CA LYS A 388 9.56 21.34 -16.93
C LYS A 388 11.02 21.41 -16.48
N THR A 389 11.36 20.83 -15.32
CA THR A 389 12.73 20.83 -14.79
C THR A 389 13.67 20.01 -15.69
N HIS A 390 13.25 18.82 -16.12
CA HIS A 390 14.04 18.00 -17.06
C HIS A 390 14.21 18.67 -18.43
N SER A 391 13.19 19.36 -18.94
CA SER A 391 13.31 20.16 -20.17
C SER A 391 14.35 21.28 -20.02
N ALA A 392 14.28 22.06 -18.93
CA ALA A 392 15.25 23.12 -18.64
C ALA A 392 16.68 22.59 -18.46
N LEU A 393 16.83 21.42 -17.83
CA LEU A 393 18.12 20.74 -17.69
C LEU A 393 18.71 20.33 -19.04
N THR A 394 17.88 19.89 -19.98
CA THR A 394 18.31 19.57 -21.35
C THR A 394 18.89 20.80 -22.04
N GLU A 395 18.16 21.92 -22.04
CA GLU A 395 18.61 23.18 -22.64
C GLU A 395 19.90 23.69 -21.98
N THR A 396 19.99 23.55 -20.65
CA THR A 396 21.17 23.94 -19.87
C THR A 396 22.40 23.12 -20.25
N CYS A 397 22.25 21.78 -20.36
CA CYS A 397 23.34 20.90 -20.78
C CYS A 397 23.80 21.22 -22.22
N LEU A 398 22.87 21.41 -23.15
CA LEU A 398 23.19 21.77 -24.54
C LEU A 398 23.97 23.08 -24.62
N ARG A 399 23.55 24.10 -23.86
CA ARG A 399 24.24 25.38 -23.79
C ARG A 399 25.64 25.26 -23.19
N LEU A 400 25.78 24.50 -22.10
CA LEU A 400 27.08 24.28 -21.45
C LEU A 400 28.06 23.58 -22.38
N MET A 401 27.60 22.53 -23.07
CA MET A 401 28.41 21.82 -24.06
C MET A 401 28.79 22.71 -25.24
N ALA A 402 27.84 23.47 -25.80
CA ALA A 402 28.12 24.37 -26.93
C ALA A 402 29.14 25.48 -26.58
N ALA A 403 29.23 25.89 -25.31
CA ALA A 403 30.19 26.90 -24.86
C ALA A 403 31.53 26.32 -24.41
N GLY A 404 31.52 25.12 -23.80
CA GLY A 404 32.70 24.51 -23.18
C GLY A 404 33.47 23.57 -24.11
N LEU A 405 32.80 22.92 -25.06
CA LEU A 405 33.42 22.00 -25.98
C LEU A 405 34.16 22.75 -27.09
N LYS A 406 35.37 22.28 -27.41
CA LYS A 406 36.18 22.78 -28.51
C LYS A 406 37.08 21.65 -29.01
N ARG A 407 37.58 21.79 -30.24
CA ARG A 407 38.60 20.91 -30.79
C ARG A 407 39.84 20.91 -29.89
N ASP A 408 40.37 19.71 -29.65
CA ASP A 408 41.57 19.51 -28.85
C ASP A 408 41.45 20.15 -27.46
N ILE A 409 40.35 19.84 -26.76
CA ILE A 409 39.98 20.49 -25.50
C ILE A 409 41.07 20.33 -24.44
N CYS A 410 41.84 19.23 -24.49
CA CYS A 410 42.96 18.95 -23.60
C CYS A 410 44.33 19.38 -24.15
N ASP A 411 44.44 20.07 -25.30
CA ASP A 411 45.71 20.49 -25.94
C ASP A 411 46.70 19.33 -26.22
N LEU A 412 46.21 18.18 -26.68
CA LEU A 412 47.00 16.98 -26.96
C LEU A 412 47.95 17.18 -28.14
N LYS A 413 47.60 18.04 -29.11
CA LYS A 413 48.35 18.41 -30.34
C LYS A 413 48.55 17.28 -31.35
N LEU A 414 48.95 16.09 -30.89
CA LEU A 414 49.24 14.94 -31.73
C LEU A 414 47.97 14.09 -31.93
N PRO A 415 47.49 13.90 -33.17
CA PRO A 415 46.26 13.14 -33.42
C PRO A 415 46.28 11.68 -32.97
N GLY A 416 47.47 11.11 -32.81
CA GLY A 416 47.68 9.71 -32.42
C GLY A 416 47.88 9.49 -30.92
N THR A 417 47.81 10.54 -30.08
CA THR A 417 47.95 10.39 -28.62
C THR A 417 46.89 9.44 -28.09
N LEU A 418 47.33 8.37 -27.43
CA LEU A 418 46.42 7.36 -26.90
C LEU A 418 45.83 7.81 -25.57
N ILE A 419 44.57 7.46 -25.27
CA ILE A 419 43.96 7.77 -23.96
C ILE A 419 44.82 7.26 -22.80
N ALA A 420 45.41 6.07 -22.95
CA ALA A 420 46.27 5.48 -21.94
C ALA A 420 47.53 6.30 -21.61
N GLU A 421 47.90 7.25 -22.48
CA GLU A 421 49.05 8.15 -22.32
C GLU A 421 48.66 9.51 -21.72
N ILE A 422 47.36 9.78 -21.57
CA ILE A 422 46.84 11.06 -21.07
C ILE A 422 46.67 10.99 -19.55
N ASP A 423 47.22 11.97 -18.84
CA ASP A 423 47.00 12.09 -17.39
C ASP A 423 45.53 12.45 -17.07
N SER A 424 44.96 11.72 -16.12
CA SER A 424 43.59 11.95 -15.65
C SER A 424 43.38 13.34 -15.03
N GLU A 425 44.42 13.95 -14.42
CA GLU A 425 44.32 15.32 -13.90
C GLU A 425 44.17 16.33 -15.05
N ARG A 426 44.92 16.13 -16.14
CA ARG A 426 44.81 16.98 -17.33
C ARG A 426 43.39 16.98 -17.90
N VAL A 427 42.73 15.82 -17.92
CA VAL A 427 41.33 15.72 -18.34
C VAL A 427 40.42 16.50 -17.38
N ARG A 428 40.58 16.35 -16.07
CA ARG A 428 39.78 17.08 -15.06
C ARG A 428 39.97 18.60 -15.09
N GLU A 429 41.18 19.07 -15.45
CA GLU A 429 41.46 20.50 -15.58
C GLU A 429 40.76 21.14 -16.79
N HIS A 430 40.48 20.36 -17.84
CA HIS A 430 39.90 20.86 -19.09
C HIS A 430 38.43 20.48 -19.28
N ILE A 431 37.98 19.39 -18.65
CA ILE A 431 36.58 18.95 -18.64
C ILE A 431 36.11 18.97 -17.19
N SER A 432 35.39 20.05 -16.83
CA SER A 432 34.82 20.19 -15.50
C SER A 432 33.69 19.20 -15.24
N ALA A 433 33.36 18.95 -13.98
CA ALA A 433 32.36 17.95 -13.60
C ALA A 433 30.94 18.28 -14.13
N GLU A 434 30.58 19.56 -14.22
CA GLU A 434 29.34 19.99 -14.86
C GLU A 434 29.32 19.76 -16.38
N LEU A 435 30.48 19.89 -17.05
CA LEU A 435 30.59 19.61 -18.48
C LEU A 435 30.55 18.11 -18.75
N GLU A 436 31.20 17.29 -17.91
CA GLU A 436 31.06 15.83 -17.94
C GLU A 436 29.60 15.41 -17.75
N TYR A 437 28.92 16.00 -16.77
CA TYR A 437 27.50 15.75 -16.51
C TYR A 437 26.65 16.04 -17.74
N ALA A 438 26.85 17.22 -18.35
CA ALA A 438 26.11 17.61 -19.54
C ALA A 438 26.39 16.67 -20.73
N CYS A 439 27.64 16.25 -20.94
CA CYS A 439 28.01 15.29 -21.98
C CYS A 439 27.33 13.94 -21.82
N THR A 440 27.05 13.52 -20.57
CA THR A 440 26.53 12.20 -20.22
C THR A 440 25.00 12.15 -20.21
N TYR A 441 24.32 13.18 -19.69
CA TYR A 441 22.92 13.07 -19.27
C TYR A 441 21.89 13.89 -20.06
N TRP A 442 22.30 14.74 -21.01
CA TRP A 442 21.39 15.68 -21.69
C TRP A 442 20.19 14.99 -22.39
N VAL A 443 20.40 13.88 -23.12
CA VAL A 443 19.29 13.12 -23.74
C VAL A 443 18.44 12.39 -22.69
N ARG A 444 19.03 11.94 -21.59
CA ARG A 444 18.27 11.28 -20.52
C ARG A 444 17.31 12.25 -19.83
N HIS A 445 17.71 13.52 -19.71
CA HIS A 445 16.79 14.59 -19.28
C HIS A 445 15.69 14.82 -20.33
N LEU A 446 16.02 14.85 -21.62
CA LEU A 446 15.03 14.97 -22.69
C LEU A 446 13.98 13.84 -22.63
N GLU A 447 14.40 12.59 -22.48
CA GLU A 447 13.51 11.43 -22.34
C GLU A 447 12.58 11.57 -21.12
N SER A 448 13.15 11.96 -19.98
CA SER A 448 12.39 12.12 -18.73
C SER A 448 11.38 13.26 -18.81
N SER A 449 11.68 14.32 -19.58
CA SER A 449 10.74 15.42 -19.81
C SER A 449 9.46 14.96 -20.53
N LEU A 450 9.53 13.89 -21.31
CA LEU A 450 8.41 13.34 -22.09
C LEU A 450 7.59 12.30 -21.33
N GLN A 451 8.21 11.55 -20.42
CA GLN A 451 7.48 10.55 -19.63
C GLN A 451 6.47 11.18 -18.66
N ALA A 452 6.72 12.41 -18.22
CA ALA A 452 5.89 13.10 -17.23
C ALA A 452 4.69 13.87 -17.83
N ARG A 453 4.60 14.05 -19.16
CA ARG A 453 3.46 14.72 -19.82
C ARG A 453 3.09 14.01 -21.12
N SER A 454 1.80 13.92 -21.42
CA SER A 454 1.27 13.52 -22.75
C SER A 454 1.55 14.58 -23.85
N ASN A 455 2.61 15.37 -23.73
CA ASN A 455 2.88 16.51 -24.59
C ASN A 455 3.95 16.19 -25.63
N VAL A 456 3.78 16.80 -26.81
CA VAL A 456 4.74 16.82 -27.91
C VAL A 456 5.96 17.68 -27.51
N LEU A 457 7.18 17.27 -27.89
CA LEU A 457 8.38 18.09 -27.71
C LEU A 457 8.18 19.46 -28.38
N GLU A 458 8.58 20.52 -27.68
CA GLU A 458 8.58 21.86 -28.27
C GLU A 458 9.60 21.89 -29.43
N HIS A 459 9.17 22.37 -30.61
CA HIS A 459 10.05 22.51 -31.77
C HIS A 459 11.34 23.27 -31.46
N ARG A 460 11.28 24.26 -30.57
CA ARG A 460 12.44 25.04 -30.10
C ARG A 460 13.57 24.16 -29.53
N ILE A 461 13.23 23.11 -28.77
CA ILE A 461 14.24 22.21 -28.20
C ILE A 461 14.86 21.35 -29.31
N LEU A 462 14.06 20.87 -30.25
CA LEU A 462 14.54 20.11 -31.40
C LEU A 462 15.49 20.94 -32.27
N ASP A 463 15.15 22.21 -32.51
CA ASP A 463 16.01 23.16 -33.23
C ASP A 463 17.35 23.33 -32.50
N ARG A 464 17.32 23.46 -31.17
CA ARG A 464 18.53 23.60 -30.34
C ARG A 464 19.41 22.35 -30.36
N ILE A 465 18.79 21.16 -30.39
CA ILE A 465 19.52 19.90 -30.52
C ILE A 465 20.15 19.80 -31.90
N GLN A 466 19.41 20.16 -32.96
CA GLN A 466 19.96 20.17 -34.31
C GLN A 466 21.15 21.12 -34.42
N GLU A 467 21.01 22.36 -33.93
CA GLU A 467 22.08 23.36 -33.88
C GLU A 467 23.33 22.82 -33.15
N PHE A 468 23.12 22.18 -32.00
CA PHE A 468 24.20 21.56 -31.23
C PHE A 468 24.92 20.47 -32.04
N LEU A 469 24.18 19.56 -32.66
CA LEU A 469 24.77 18.46 -33.44
C LEU A 469 25.51 18.98 -34.67
N GLU A 470 24.97 20.01 -35.33
CA GLU A 470 25.58 20.61 -36.52
C GLU A 470 26.92 21.28 -36.22
N GLN A 471 27.09 21.82 -35.00
CA GLN A 471 28.26 22.63 -34.64
C GLN A 471 29.25 21.92 -33.71
N ASN A 472 28.79 20.99 -32.87
CA ASN A 472 29.56 20.50 -31.72
C ASN A 472 29.64 18.98 -31.60
N VAL A 473 28.97 18.19 -32.45
CA VAL A 473 28.93 16.71 -32.26
C VAL A 473 30.31 16.05 -32.28
N LEU A 474 31.26 16.54 -33.10
CA LEU A 474 32.62 15.99 -33.10
C LEU A 474 33.40 16.36 -31.83
N TYR A 475 33.21 17.58 -31.31
CA TYR A 475 33.79 18.00 -30.03
C TYR A 475 33.20 17.19 -28.87
N TRP A 476 31.92 16.83 -28.97
CA TRP A 476 31.26 15.94 -28.02
C TRP A 476 31.81 14.51 -28.07
N PHE A 477 32.07 13.96 -29.27
CA PHE A 477 32.76 12.67 -29.39
C PHE A 477 34.18 12.68 -28.83
N GLU A 478 34.93 13.77 -29.05
CA GLU A 478 36.25 13.95 -28.45
C GLU A 478 36.17 13.95 -26.92
N ALA A 479 35.25 14.72 -26.34
CA ALA A 479 35.05 14.77 -24.90
C ALA A 479 34.61 13.42 -24.31
N LEU A 480 33.64 12.74 -24.94
CA LEU A 480 33.23 11.40 -24.51
C LEU A 480 34.37 10.38 -24.62
N SER A 481 35.22 10.49 -25.64
CA SER A 481 36.43 9.68 -25.73
C SER A 481 37.36 9.95 -24.55
N LEU A 482 37.73 11.20 -24.29
CA LEU A 482 38.57 11.60 -23.15
C LEU A 482 38.02 11.15 -21.79
N LEU A 483 36.70 11.10 -21.65
CA LEU A 483 36.00 10.62 -20.45
C LEU A 483 35.89 9.09 -20.36
N GLY A 484 36.33 8.35 -21.38
CA GLY A 484 36.17 6.88 -21.47
C GLY A 484 34.74 6.42 -21.76
N LYS A 485 33.87 7.33 -22.21
CA LYS A 485 32.41 7.14 -22.40
C LYS A 485 31.98 7.18 -23.87
N MET A 486 32.90 7.08 -24.83
CA MET A 486 32.53 7.10 -26.26
C MET A 486 31.50 6.03 -26.63
N HIS A 487 31.51 4.88 -25.97
CA HIS A 487 30.50 3.84 -26.13
C HIS A 487 29.07 4.29 -25.80
N GLU A 488 28.90 5.23 -24.86
CA GLU A 488 27.60 5.77 -24.49
C GLU A 488 26.99 6.61 -25.61
N SER A 489 27.83 7.23 -26.47
CA SER A 489 27.35 8.03 -27.61
C SER A 489 26.40 7.26 -28.52
N VAL A 490 26.64 5.96 -28.71
CA VAL A 490 25.81 5.07 -29.53
C VAL A 490 24.41 4.93 -28.91
N LEU A 491 24.33 4.74 -27.60
CA LEU A 491 23.06 4.60 -26.87
C LEU A 491 22.31 5.93 -26.87
N ILE A 492 23.01 7.03 -26.56
CA ILE A 492 22.46 8.38 -26.53
C ILE A 492 21.88 8.77 -27.89
N LEU A 493 22.61 8.55 -28.98
CA LEU A 493 22.14 8.85 -30.34
C LEU A 493 21.01 7.92 -30.79
N SER A 494 21.01 6.65 -30.37
CA SER A 494 19.90 5.73 -30.64
C SER A 494 18.60 6.17 -29.95
N SER A 495 18.69 6.57 -28.68
CA SER A 495 17.58 7.17 -27.93
C SER A 495 17.07 8.42 -28.63
N LEU A 496 17.97 9.34 -28.99
CA LEU A 496 17.62 10.58 -29.67
C LEU A 496 16.98 10.33 -31.04
N LEU A 497 17.45 9.34 -31.80
CA LEU A 497 16.87 8.97 -33.09
C LEU A 497 15.42 8.53 -32.92
N THR A 498 15.14 7.71 -31.91
CA THR A 498 13.77 7.24 -31.59
C THR A 498 12.86 8.41 -31.26
N LEU A 499 13.34 9.38 -30.46
CA LEU A 499 12.61 10.59 -30.11
C LEU A 499 12.36 11.49 -31.32
N ALA A 500 13.37 11.73 -32.15
CA ALA A 500 13.26 12.56 -33.34
C ALA A 500 12.28 11.97 -34.38
N GLN A 501 12.27 10.63 -34.51
CA GLN A 501 11.31 9.91 -35.35
C GLN A 501 9.88 10.04 -34.82
N PHE A 502 9.69 9.95 -33.50
CA PHE A 502 8.38 10.12 -32.87
C PHE A 502 7.81 11.54 -33.10
N CYS A 503 8.66 12.56 -33.13
CA CYS A 503 8.26 13.95 -33.40
C CYS A 503 8.18 14.33 -34.89
N ASP A 504 8.46 13.39 -35.79
CA ASP A 504 8.43 13.56 -37.26
C ASP A 504 9.33 14.71 -37.78
N TYR A 505 10.45 14.98 -37.08
CA TYR A 505 11.36 16.09 -37.41
C TYR A 505 12.45 15.62 -38.39
N SER A 506 12.09 15.58 -39.69
CA SER A 506 12.86 14.89 -40.74
C SER A 506 14.34 15.28 -40.86
N SER A 507 14.68 16.58 -40.72
CA SER A 507 16.09 17.02 -40.82
C SER A 507 16.94 16.47 -39.67
N LEU A 508 16.44 16.58 -38.44
CA LEU A 508 17.11 16.04 -37.25
C LEU A 508 17.24 14.52 -37.33
N VAL A 509 16.21 13.80 -37.78
CA VAL A 509 16.28 12.33 -37.96
C VAL A 509 17.45 11.94 -38.87
N LYS A 510 17.63 12.64 -39.99
CA LYS A 510 18.73 12.36 -40.93
C LYS A 510 20.09 12.65 -40.29
N LEU A 511 20.22 13.78 -39.60
CA LEU A 511 21.46 14.19 -38.92
C LEU A 511 21.85 13.23 -37.79
N VAL A 512 20.90 12.88 -36.92
CA VAL A 512 21.12 11.95 -35.80
C VAL A 512 21.47 10.55 -36.32
N TYR A 513 20.80 10.10 -37.38
CA TYR A 513 21.11 8.81 -38.00
C TYR A 513 22.52 8.78 -38.60
N ASP A 514 22.96 9.85 -39.27
CA ASP A 514 24.33 9.96 -39.78
C ASP A 514 25.36 10.00 -38.64
N ALA A 515 25.08 10.75 -37.57
CA ALA A 515 25.94 10.79 -36.38
C ALA A 515 26.02 9.45 -35.66
N TYR A 516 24.91 8.71 -35.58
CA TYR A 516 24.86 7.36 -35.01
C TYR A 516 25.71 6.37 -35.82
N ARG A 517 25.63 6.43 -37.16
CA ARG A 517 26.47 5.60 -38.03
C ARG A 517 27.95 5.98 -37.91
N PHE A 518 28.25 7.27 -37.92
CA PHE A 518 29.60 7.78 -37.72
C PHE A 518 30.22 7.29 -36.41
N SER A 519 29.47 7.37 -35.30
CA SER A 519 29.95 6.94 -33.99
C SER A 519 30.16 5.43 -33.94
N LEU A 520 29.27 4.63 -34.53
CA LEU A 520 29.42 3.17 -34.62
C LEU A 520 30.64 2.74 -35.44
N ASP A 521 30.76 3.25 -36.65
CA ASP A 521 31.79 2.80 -37.61
C ASP A 521 33.20 3.20 -37.17
N ASN A 522 33.31 4.33 -36.47
CA ASN A 522 34.60 4.89 -36.04
C ASN A 522 34.86 4.76 -34.53
N ARG A 523 33.99 4.06 -33.79
CA ARG A 523 34.07 3.94 -32.33
C ARG A 523 35.46 3.50 -31.87
N PHE A 524 35.97 2.42 -32.45
CA PHE A 524 37.22 1.78 -32.03
C PHE A 524 38.42 2.72 -32.06
N ILE A 525 38.53 3.56 -33.09
CA ILE A 525 39.66 4.47 -33.25
C ILE A 525 39.49 5.72 -32.38
N ILE A 526 38.27 6.25 -32.29
CA ILE A 526 37.97 7.41 -31.44
C ILE A 526 38.17 7.05 -29.97
N GLU A 527 37.78 5.86 -29.53
CA GLU A 527 38.00 5.35 -28.16
C GLU A 527 39.48 5.21 -27.78
N GLN A 528 40.38 5.04 -28.75
CA GLN A 528 41.81 4.90 -28.47
C GLN A 528 42.53 6.24 -28.54
N ALA A 529 42.21 7.06 -29.54
CA ALA A 529 42.86 8.34 -29.79
C ALA A 529 41.77 9.40 -30.09
N PRO A 530 41.41 10.26 -29.11
CA PRO A 530 40.25 11.17 -29.21
C PRO A 530 40.26 12.06 -30.47
N LEU A 531 41.44 12.58 -30.82
CA LEU A 531 41.60 13.46 -31.98
C LEU A 531 41.38 12.76 -33.32
N GLN A 532 41.37 11.42 -33.39
CA GLN A 532 41.04 10.69 -34.61
C GLN A 532 39.60 10.92 -35.08
N THR A 533 38.74 11.50 -34.24
CA THR A 533 37.41 11.98 -34.65
C THR A 533 37.47 12.96 -35.83
N TYR A 534 38.47 13.85 -35.89
CA TYR A 534 38.65 14.82 -36.99
C TYR A 534 39.53 14.31 -38.13
N HIS A 535 40.39 13.33 -37.82
CA HIS A 535 41.35 12.78 -38.77
C HIS A 535 40.77 11.54 -39.43
N SER A 536 41.09 10.34 -38.97
CA SER A 536 40.64 9.12 -39.65
C SER A 536 39.12 9.03 -39.79
N ALA A 537 38.37 9.32 -38.72
CA ALA A 537 36.92 9.12 -38.73
C ALA A 537 36.22 10.04 -39.73
N LEU A 538 36.58 11.32 -39.74
CA LEU A 538 35.97 12.31 -40.63
C LEU A 538 36.37 12.13 -42.10
N ILE A 539 37.66 11.89 -42.37
CA ILE A 539 38.19 11.77 -43.73
C ILE A 539 37.64 10.51 -44.42
N PHE A 540 37.60 9.39 -43.71
CA PHE A 540 37.17 8.10 -44.27
C PHE A 540 35.65 7.88 -44.15
N SER A 541 34.91 8.83 -43.59
CA SER A 541 33.44 8.80 -43.65
C SER A 541 32.94 8.95 -45.09
N PRO A 542 31.80 8.32 -45.47
CA PRO A 542 31.26 8.42 -46.82
C PRO A 542 31.11 9.86 -47.30
N SER A 543 31.38 10.15 -48.58
CA SER A 543 31.27 11.51 -49.14
C SER A 543 29.86 12.11 -49.06
N LYS A 544 28.84 11.27 -48.90
CA LYS A 544 27.45 11.67 -48.69
C LYS A 544 27.09 11.93 -47.22
N SER A 545 27.97 11.60 -46.27
CA SER A 545 27.76 11.84 -44.83
C SER A 545 27.50 13.33 -44.58
N ILE A 546 26.51 13.61 -43.74
CA ILE A 546 26.14 14.96 -43.32
C ILE A 546 27.24 15.51 -42.43
N LEU A 547 27.72 14.74 -41.46
CA LEU A 547 28.82 15.14 -40.57
C LEU A 547 30.10 15.46 -41.34
N ARG A 548 30.45 14.65 -42.35
CA ARG A 548 31.63 14.93 -43.19
C ARG A 548 31.55 16.31 -43.85
N LYS A 549 30.38 16.69 -44.37
CA LYS A 549 30.16 17.98 -45.03
C LYS A 549 30.16 19.14 -44.03
N LEU A 550 29.50 18.96 -42.88
CA LEU A 550 29.40 20.00 -41.85
C LEU A 550 30.76 20.34 -41.24
N PHE A 551 31.61 19.33 -41.03
CA PHE A 551 32.89 19.48 -40.36
C PHE A 551 34.09 19.42 -41.31
N GLU A 552 33.90 19.58 -42.62
CA GLU A 552 34.98 19.50 -43.62
C GLU A 552 36.18 20.41 -43.28
N SER A 553 35.91 21.61 -42.75
CA SER A 553 36.93 22.56 -42.30
C SER A 553 37.79 22.07 -41.13
N GLN A 554 37.34 21.04 -40.39
CA GLN A 554 38.08 20.43 -39.29
C GLN A 554 39.02 19.32 -39.75
N ALA A 555 38.81 18.75 -40.94
CA ALA A 555 39.68 17.72 -41.49
C ALA A 555 41.10 18.29 -41.75
N PRO A 556 42.16 17.47 -41.59
CA PRO A 556 43.51 17.90 -41.91
C PRO A 556 43.67 18.18 -43.41
N GLN A 557 44.11 19.39 -43.75
CA GLN A 557 44.31 19.82 -45.14
C GLN A 557 45.47 19.11 -45.86
N TRP A 558 46.33 18.40 -45.12
CA TRP A 558 47.49 17.69 -45.67
C TRP A 558 47.19 16.25 -46.10
N VAL A 559 45.95 15.77 -45.94
CA VAL A 559 45.51 14.42 -46.34
C VAL A 559 44.50 14.53 -47.48
N ASP A 560 44.91 14.18 -48.69
CA ASP A 560 44.00 14.02 -49.82
C ASP A 560 43.53 12.57 -49.93
N CYS A 561 42.21 12.37 -49.85
CA CYS A 561 41.61 11.05 -49.98
C CYS A 561 41.39 10.74 -51.47
N ILE A 562 42.36 10.05 -52.10
CA ILE A 562 42.37 9.77 -53.56
C ILE A 562 41.29 8.73 -53.97
N SER A 563 40.62 8.10 -53.01
CA SER A 563 39.71 6.97 -53.26
C SER A 563 38.23 7.39 -53.17
N GLU A 564 37.63 7.71 -54.32
CA GLU A 564 36.17 7.74 -54.52
C GLU A 564 35.62 6.30 -54.61
N ILE A 565 35.63 5.54 -53.51
CA ILE A 565 34.85 4.29 -53.46
C ILE A 565 33.51 4.66 -52.83
N PRO A 566 32.41 4.69 -53.61
CA PRO A 566 31.07 4.82 -53.04
C PRO A 566 30.77 3.50 -52.31
N ARG A 567 30.78 3.52 -50.98
CA ARG A 567 30.22 2.45 -50.15
C ARG A 567 28.80 2.80 -49.74
#